data_AF-A0A2R6B864-F1
#
_entry.id   AF-A0A2R6B864-F1
#
_cell.length_a   1.000
_cell.length_b   1.000
_cell.length_c   1.000
_cell.angle_alpha   90.00
_cell.angle_beta   90.00
_cell.angle_gamma   90.00
#
_symmetry.space_group_name_H-M   'P 1'
#
loop_
_entity.id
_entity.type
_entity.pdbx_description
1 polymer ?
#
loop_
_entity_poly.entity_id
_entity_poly.type
_entity_poly.pdbx_seq_one_letter_code
_entity_poly.pdbx_strand_id
1 'polypeptide(L)'
;MEDIILRLVVKTVRLTNCTVYTPWDTSDSLVFSDRVVQVGGGLRGDAEVDLHGALVVPGFVDAHAHVRSTAFKLATVDLQGKSREDVVGYPRRASPTMNGWVYARGWDESLWGGGDYLTPDEIGSESPVLAVRVDGHMGVLNRRGIALARSIGVEVTGSGLVRESELVKLESKITESFDPSGWMEMAQEYCLEKGVTAVCDIGQPANVEYYLRKPPIMRVVFSPIGLTRRGWRTGE
;
A
#
# COMPACT_ATOMS: atom_id res chain seq x y z
N MET A 1 42.55 26.20 -13.97
CA MET A 1 42.00 25.99 -15.34
C MET A 1 42.02 24.49 -15.62
N GLU A 2 41.38 23.73 -14.72
CA GLU A 2 41.22 22.27 -14.79
C GLU A 2 40.05 21.86 -13.88
N ASP A 3 39.13 22.80 -13.66
CA ASP A 3 37.78 22.52 -13.19
C ASP A 3 36.91 22.27 -14.42
N ILE A 4 35.92 21.39 -14.28
CA ILE A 4 34.85 21.11 -15.26
C ILE A 4 35.28 20.12 -16.35
N ILE A 5 35.14 18.81 -16.09
CA ILE A 5 34.81 17.70 -17.05
C ILE A 5 35.07 16.33 -16.37
N LEU A 6 34.73 16.16 -15.09
CA LEU A 6 34.26 14.83 -14.66
C LEU A 6 32.80 14.76 -15.10
N ARG A 7 32.60 14.47 -16.39
CA ARG A 7 31.31 14.06 -16.92
C ARG A 7 30.88 12.85 -16.09
N LEU A 8 29.86 13.03 -15.25
CA LEU A 8 28.96 11.95 -14.86
C LEU A 8 28.57 11.26 -16.16
N VAL A 9 29.19 10.13 -16.47
CA VAL A 9 28.80 9.33 -17.63
C VAL A 9 27.42 8.80 -17.29
N VAL A 10 26.40 9.44 -17.84
CA VAL A 10 25.03 8.95 -17.76
C VAL A 10 25.03 7.62 -18.50
N LYS A 11 25.00 6.53 -17.73
CA LYS A 11 25.03 5.17 -18.29
C LYS A 11 23.70 4.92 -19.02
N THR A 12 23.77 4.85 -20.34
CA THR A 12 22.64 4.48 -21.21
C THR A 12 22.50 2.97 -21.29
N VAL A 13 21.27 2.49 -21.33
CA VAL A 13 20.91 1.09 -21.50
C VAL A 13 20.12 0.94 -22.79
N ARG A 14 20.50 -0.03 -23.62
CA ARG A 14 19.72 -0.45 -24.78
C ARG A 14 18.99 -1.76 -24.47
N LEU A 15 17.67 -1.75 -24.64
CA LEU A 15 16.84 -2.94 -24.69
C LEU A 15 16.83 -3.47 -26.13
N THR A 16 17.07 -4.77 -26.32
CA THR A 16 17.09 -5.44 -27.62
C THR A 16 16.23 -6.70 -27.61
N ASN A 17 15.96 -7.25 -28.80
CA ASN A 17 15.15 -8.46 -28.98
C ASN A 17 13.81 -8.34 -28.22
N CYS A 18 13.12 -7.24 -28.47
CA CYS A 18 11.87 -6.91 -27.80
C CYS A 18 10.91 -6.24 -28.76
N THR A 19 9.64 -6.14 -28.38
CA THR A 19 8.68 -5.26 -29.06
C THR A 19 8.41 -4.09 -28.13
N VAL A 20 8.83 -2.89 -28.52
CA VAL A 20 8.55 -1.65 -27.78
C VAL A 20 7.29 -1.03 -28.34
N TYR A 21 6.26 -0.92 -27.52
CA TYR A 21 5.01 -0.27 -27.89
C TYR A 21 5.04 1.21 -27.49
N THR A 22 4.76 2.08 -28.46
CA THR A 22 4.56 3.51 -28.26
C THR A 22 3.11 3.86 -28.62
N PRO A 23 2.61 5.07 -28.29
CA PRO A 23 1.25 5.45 -28.65
C PRO A 23 0.91 5.40 -30.15
N TRP A 24 1.92 5.38 -31.03
CA TRP A 24 1.74 5.52 -32.48
C TRP A 24 2.28 4.34 -33.29
N ASP A 25 3.24 3.58 -32.75
CA ASP A 25 3.96 2.53 -33.49
C ASP A 25 4.66 1.54 -32.54
N THR A 26 5.22 0.48 -33.13
CA THR A 26 6.10 -0.50 -32.48
C THR A 26 7.54 -0.37 -32.96
N SER A 27 8.50 -0.83 -32.15
CA SER A 27 9.93 -0.87 -32.51
C SER A 27 10.63 -2.06 -31.88
N ASP A 28 11.78 -2.45 -32.40
CA ASP A 28 12.53 -3.64 -31.95
C ASP A 28 13.51 -3.38 -30.78
N SER A 29 13.65 -2.12 -30.38
CA SER A 29 14.66 -1.69 -29.40
C SER A 29 14.33 -0.33 -28.76
N LEU A 30 14.94 -0.06 -27.60
CA LEU A 30 14.82 1.20 -26.86
C LEU A 30 16.16 1.54 -26.22
N VAL A 31 16.64 2.77 -26.36
CA VAL A 31 17.80 3.29 -25.62
C VAL A 31 17.31 4.32 -24.61
N PHE A 32 17.71 4.17 -23.35
CA PHE A 32 17.28 5.06 -22.28
C PHE A 32 18.37 5.27 -21.20
N SER A 33 18.22 6.32 -20.42
CA SER A 33 18.95 6.60 -19.18
C SER A 33 17.95 6.95 -18.07
N ASP A 34 17.94 8.19 -17.59
CA ASP A 34 16.83 8.81 -16.86
C ASP A 34 15.60 9.08 -17.76
N ARG A 35 15.80 9.09 -19.08
CA ARG A 35 14.81 9.38 -20.11
C ARG A 35 15.02 8.46 -21.30
N VAL A 36 13.98 8.29 -22.11
CA VAL A 36 14.12 7.68 -23.43
C VAL A 36 15.00 8.57 -24.31
N VAL A 37 16.06 7.99 -24.85
CA VAL A 37 17.02 8.64 -25.76
C VAL A 37 16.66 8.34 -27.21
N GLN A 38 16.33 7.08 -27.52
CA GLN A 38 15.88 6.67 -28.85
C GLN A 38 14.95 5.45 -28.76
N VAL A 39 13.92 5.41 -29.61
CA VAL A 39 13.08 4.22 -29.84
C VAL A 39 13.44 3.66 -31.22
N GLY A 40 13.74 2.37 -31.30
CA GLY A 40 14.22 1.69 -32.50
C GLY A 40 15.59 2.16 -32.98
N GLY A 41 16.01 1.68 -34.15
CA GLY A 41 17.18 2.18 -34.86
C GLY A 41 18.53 1.64 -34.38
N GLY A 42 19.61 2.39 -34.65
CA GLY A 42 20.99 1.89 -34.55
C GLY A 42 21.77 2.32 -33.31
N LEU A 43 21.26 3.21 -32.45
CA LEU A 43 22.04 3.74 -31.33
C LEU A 43 22.41 2.63 -30.34
N ARG A 44 23.70 2.55 -29.99
CA ARG A 44 24.19 1.64 -28.94
C ARG A 44 24.05 2.28 -27.57
N GLY A 45 23.72 1.47 -26.57
CA GLY A 45 23.80 1.87 -25.16
C GLY A 45 25.18 1.53 -24.59
N ASP A 46 25.52 2.13 -23.45
CA ASP A 46 26.69 1.75 -22.65
C ASP A 46 26.56 0.33 -22.08
N ALA A 47 25.32 -0.14 -21.94
CA ALA A 47 24.97 -1.53 -21.67
C ALA A 47 23.83 -1.98 -22.59
N GLU A 48 23.80 -3.27 -22.91
CA GLU A 48 22.71 -3.91 -23.67
C GLU A 48 22.03 -4.97 -22.81
N VAL A 49 20.70 -5.07 -22.94
CA VAL A 49 19.85 -6.05 -22.27
C VAL A 49 18.94 -6.69 -23.31
N ASP A 50 19.13 -7.98 -23.58
CA ASP A 50 18.25 -8.80 -24.40
C ASP A 50 17.00 -9.15 -23.58
N LEU A 51 15.81 -8.83 -24.10
CA LEU A 51 14.54 -9.11 -23.42
C LEU A 51 13.83 -10.36 -23.95
N HIS A 52 14.49 -11.17 -24.75
CA HIS A 52 14.04 -12.50 -25.18
C HIS A 52 12.64 -12.53 -25.81
N GLY A 53 12.35 -11.53 -26.64
CA GLY A 53 11.07 -11.35 -27.35
C GLY A 53 9.98 -10.67 -26.53
N ALA A 54 10.28 -10.16 -25.33
CA ALA A 54 9.27 -9.55 -24.47
C ALA A 54 8.71 -8.23 -25.05
N LEU A 55 7.49 -7.90 -24.61
CA LEU A 55 6.83 -6.63 -24.88
C LEU A 55 7.26 -5.58 -23.84
N VAL A 56 7.66 -4.41 -24.32
CA VAL A 56 7.97 -3.22 -23.52
C VAL A 56 6.84 -2.21 -23.73
N VAL A 57 6.18 -1.82 -22.63
CA VAL A 57 5.13 -0.79 -22.62
C VAL A 57 5.50 0.33 -21.65
N PRO A 58 4.92 1.54 -21.78
CA PRO A 58 5.01 2.54 -20.73
C PRO A 58 4.51 1.96 -19.40
N GLY A 59 5.18 2.31 -18.30
CA GLY A 59 4.67 1.99 -16.96
C GLY A 59 3.30 2.63 -16.75
N PHE A 60 2.45 1.95 -15.99
CA PHE A 60 1.10 2.43 -15.71
C PHE A 60 1.12 3.71 -14.87
N VAL A 61 0.12 4.55 -15.09
CA VAL A 61 -0.13 5.78 -14.34
C VAL A 61 -1.49 5.67 -13.67
N ASP A 62 -1.50 5.65 -12.35
CA ASP A 62 -2.75 5.67 -11.58
C ASP A 62 -3.19 7.12 -11.36
N ALA A 63 -4.31 7.50 -11.96
CA ALA A 63 -4.82 8.87 -11.91
C ALA A 63 -5.53 9.21 -10.59
N HIS A 64 -5.79 8.23 -9.71
CA HIS A 64 -6.41 8.46 -8.41
C HIS A 64 -5.99 7.36 -7.44
N ALA A 65 -4.97 7.62 -6.65
CA ALA A 65 -4.47 6.68 -5.65
C ALA A 65 -4.50 7.28 -4.24
N HIS A 66 -4.51 6.41 -3.23
CA HIS A 66 -4.28 6.79 -1.84
C HIS A 66 -3.05 6.04 -1.32
N VAL A 67 -1.86 6.62 -1.49
CA VAL A 67 -0.59 5.94 -1.16
C VAL A 67 -0.49 5.70 0.34
N ARG A 68 -0.89 6.67 1.16
CA ARG A 68 -0.95 6.51 2.63
C ARG A 68 -1.92 5.42 3.06
N SER A 69 -3.07 5.27 2.40
CA SER A 69 -4.00 4.18 2.69
C SER A 69 -3.44 2.83 2.26
N THR A 70 -2.63 2.79 1.20
CA THR A 70 -1.87 1.60 0.81
C THR A 70 -0.83 1.24 1.88
N ALA A 71 -0.10 2.23 2.40
CA ALA A 71 0.82 2.03 3.53
C ALA A 71 0.10 1.50 4.78
N PHE A 72 -1.08 2.04 5.10
CA PHE A 72 -1.93 1.52 6.18
C PHE A 72 -2.36 0.06 5.94
N LYS A 73 -2.75 -0.27 4.70
CA LYS A 73 -3.09 -1.64 4.31
C LYS A 73 -1.91 -2.59 4.49
N LEU A 74 -0.71 -2.18 4.10
CA LEU A 74 0.51 -3.00 4.28
C LEU A 74 0.88 -3.19 5.76
N ALA A 75 0.58 -2.22 6.61
CA ALA A 75 0.75 -2.32 8.05
C ALA A 75 -0.34 -3.17 8.75
N THR A 76 -1.41 -3.51 8.03
CA THR A 76 -2.54 -4.32 8.51
C THR A 76 -2.28 -5.81 8.23
N VAL A 77 -2.60 -6.68 9.19
CA VAL A 77 -2.57 -8.12 8.96
C VAL A 77 -3.72 -8.51 8.03
N ASP A 78 -3.40 -8.95 6.82
CA ASP A 78 -4.38 -9.36 5.82
C ASP A 78 -4.92 -10.77 6.07
N LEU A 79 -6.23 -10.85 6.30
CA LEU A 79 -6.99 -12.06 6.57
C LEU A 79 -7.91 -12.46 5.39
N GLN A 80 -7.84 -11.74 4.27
CA GLN A 80 -8.73 -11.97 3.13
C GLN A 80 -8.52 -13.36 2.50
N GLY A 81 -9.62 -14.10 2.33
CA GLY A 81 -9.61 -15.42 1.69
C GLY A 81 -8.88 -16.52 2.47
N LYS A 82 -8.62 -16.31 3.77
CA LYS A 82 -7.87 -17.24 4.62
C LYS A 82 -8.78 -18.28 5.30
N SER A 83 -8.21 -19.45 5.59
CA SER A 83 -8.85 -20.48 6.43
C SER A 83 -9.02 -19.98 7.87
N ARG A 84 -9.92 -20.60 8.66
CA ARG A 84 -10.11 -20.23 10.07
C ARG A 84 -8.80 -20.40 10.85
N GLU A 85 -8.08 -21.49 10.61
CA GLU A 85 -6.79 -21.83 11.21
C GLU A 85 -5.73 -20.76 10.93
N ASP A 86 -5.67 -20.28 9.68
CA ASP A 86 -4.78 -19.20 9.30
C ASP A 86 -5.18 -17.90 9.99
N VAL A 87 -6.47 -17.56 10.00
CA VAL A 87 -6.98 -16.33 10.60
C VAL A 87 -6.65 -16.23 12.08
N VAL A 88 -6.75 -17.32 12.83
CA VAL A 88 -6.40 -17.35 14.26
C VAL A 88 -4.87 -17.40 14.49
N GLY A 89 -4.11 -17.86 13.48
CA GLY A 89 -2.67 -18.05 13.54
C GLY A 89 -1.86 -16.80 13.16
N TYR A 90 -2.31 -16.00 12.20
CA TYR A 90 -1.59 -14.80 11.74
C TYR A 90 -1.36 -13.78 12.86
N PRO A 91 -2.37 -13.40 13.68
CA PRO A 91 -2.17 -12.44 14.77
C PRO A 91 -1.18 -12.88 15.85
N ARG A 92 -0.93 -14.20 16.00
CA ARG A 92 0.06 -14.74 16.96
C ARG A 92 1.50 -14.35 16.60
N ARG A 93 1.77 -14.16 15.30
CA ARG A 93 3.11 -13.90 14.77
C ARG A 93 3.29 -12.45 14.32
N ALA A 94 2.24 -11.64 14.40
CA ALA A 94 2.26 -10.26 13.96
C ALA A 94 2.85 -9.36 15.04
N SER A 95 3.75 -8.47 14.63
CA SER A 95 4.17 -7.35 15.46
C SER A 95 3.09 -6.28 15.49
N PRO A 96 2.83 -5.63 16.65
CA PRO A 96 1.89 -4.53 16.70
C PRO A 96 2.45 -3.31 15.95
N THR A 97 1.63 -2.75 15.06
CA THR A 97 2.00 -1.60 14.19
C THR A 97 1.15 -0.36 14.47
N MET A 98 0.08 -0.50 15.26
CA MET A 98 -0.95 0.52 15.48
C MET A 98 -1.15 0.76 16.98
N ASN A 99 -0.41 1.68 17.59
CA ASN A 99 -0.53 2.01 19.02
C ASN A 99 -0.44 0.77 19.96
N GLY A 100 0.48 -0.15 19.65
CA GLY A 100 0.64 -1.40 20.40
C GLY A 100 -0.38 -2.49 20.07
N TRP A 101 -1.30 -2.26 19.12
CA TRP A 101 -2.25 -3.25 18.64
C TRP A 101 -1.77 -3.97 17.39
N VAL A 102 -2.19 -5.23 17.29
CA VAL A 102 -2.25 -5.96 16.03
C VAL A 102 -3.62 -5.69 15.44
N TYR A 103 -3.64 -4.87 14.38
CA TYR A 103 -4.84 -4.61 13.59
C TYR A 103 -4.86 -5.58 12.40
N ALA A 104 -5.87 -6.43 12.35
CA ALA A 104 -6.06 -7.45 11.33
C ALA A 104 -7.42 -7.27 10.66
N ARG A 105 -7.53 -7.53 9.36
CA ARG A 105 -8.78 -7.28 8.62
C ARG A 105 -8.98 -8.29 7.50
N GLY A 106 -10.24 -8.65 7.27
CA GLY A 106 -10.65 -9.37 6.06
C GLY A 106 -11.09 -10.82 6.28
N TRP A 107 -11.22 -11.27 7.53
CA TRP A 107 -11.74 -12.63 7.76
C TRP A 107 -13.21 -12.72 7.34
N ASP A 108 -13.59 -13.90 6.85
CA ASP A 108 -14.92 -14.17 6.31
C ASP A 108 -15.34 -15.59 6.68
N GLU A 109 -16.23 -15.70 7.65
CA GLU A 109 -16.73 -16.99 8.14
C GLU A 109 -17.58 -17.75 7.10
N SER A 110 -18.10 -17.06 6.08
CA SER A 110 -18.86 -17.71 5.01
C SER A 110 -17.99 -18.66 4.18
N LEU A 111 -16.67 -18.43 4.15
CA LEU A 111 -15.69 -19.30 3.51
C LEU A 111 -15.40 -20.57 4.31
N TRP A 112 -15.85 -20.65 5.57
CA TRP A 112 -15.58 -21.78 6.48
C TRP A 112 -16.73 -22.79 6.55
N GLY A 113 -17.65 -22.76 5.58
CA GLY A 113 -18.77 -23.70 5.50
C GLY A 113 -19.96 -23.35 6.41
N GLY A 114 -20.13 -22.08 6.77
CA GLY A 114 -21.30 -21.58 7.53
C GLY A 114 -21.19 -21.74 9.05
N GLY A 115 -19.99 -21.56 9.61
CA GLY A 115 -19.70 -21.71 11.03
C GLY A 115 -19.87 -20.44 11.87
N ASP A 116 -19.71 -20.60 13.19
CA ASP A 116 -19.73 -19.50 14.17
C ASP A 116 -18.63 -18.46 13.91
N TYR A 117 -18.84 -17.24 14.38
CA TYR A 117 -17.78 -16.23 14.41
C TYR A 117 -16.58 -16.67 15.25
N LEU A 118 -15.45 -15.99 15.07
CA LEU A 118 -14.28 -16.15 15.92
C LEU A 118 -14.63 -15.80 17.38
N THR A 119 -13.97 -16.48 18.30
CA THR A 119 -14.03 -16.20 19.73
C THR A 119 -12.71 -15.59 20.22
N PRO A 120 -12.72 -14.88 21.37
CA PRO A 120 -11.52 -14.25 21.92
C PRO A 120 -10.38 -15.21 22.26
N ASP A 121 -10.73 -16.48 22.51
CA ASP A 121 -9.81 -17.53 22.96
C ASP A 121 -9.07 -18.18 21.79
N GLU A 122 -9.64 -18.12 20.59
CA GLU A 122 -9.01 -18.59 19.36
C GLU A 122 -7.86 -17.67 18.93
N ILE A 123 -8.08 -16.36 19.06
CA ILE A 123 -7.13 -15.31 18.65
C ILE A 123 -6.01 -15.16 19.69
N GLY A 124 -4.95 -15.95 19.54
CA GLY A 124 -3.77 -15.81 20.39
C GLY A 124 -2.90 -14.64 19.95
N SER A 125 -2.45 -13.83 20.91
CA SER A 125 -1.34 -12.88 20.73
C SER A 125 -0.95 -12.34 22.11
N GLU A 126 0.32 -11.95 22.26
CA GLU A 126 0.75 -11.19 23.43
C GLU A 126 0.26 -9.73 23.39
N SER A 127 -0.03 -9.23 22.19
CA SER A 127 -0.59 -7.90 21.97
C SER A 127 -2.13 -7.91 21.97
N PRO A 128 -2.78 -6.76 22.25
CA PRO A 128 -4.20 -6.63 21.97
C PRO A 128 -4.45 -6.72 20.46
N VAL A 129 -5.43 -7.54 20.07
CA VAL A 129 -5.78 -7.81 18.66
C VAL A 129 -7.19 -7.32 18.40
N LEU A 130 -7.37 -6.62 17.29
CA LEU A 130 -8.68 -6.40 16.66
C LEU A 130 -8.65 -7.08 15.29
N ALA A 131 -9.49 -8.09 15.09
CA ALA A 131 -9.68 -8.78 13.81
C ALA A 131 -11.02 -8.35 13.20
N VAL A 132 -10.98 -7.48 12.19
CA VAL A 132 -12.15 -6.92 11.51
C VAL A 132 -12.63 -7.85 10.40
N ARG A 133 -13.94 -8.09 10.34
CA ARG A 133 -14.59 -8.90 9.30
C ARG A 133 -14.45 -8.24 7.93
N VAL A 134 -14.56 -9.02 6.86
CA VAL A 134 -14.48 -8.55 5.47
C VAL A 134 -15.42 -7.38 5.15
N ASP A 135 -16.59 -7.31 5.77
CA ASP A 135 -17.57 -6.23 5.57
C ASP A 135 -17.24 -4.92 6.29
N GLY A 136 -16.33 -4.95 7.27
CA GLY A 136 -15.97 -3.78 8.08
C GLY A 136 -17.02 -3.36 9.12
N HIS A 137 -18.10 -4.12 9.33
CA HIS A 137 -19.17 -3.76 10.27
C HIS A 137 -19.00 -4.38 11.66
N MET A 138 -18.13 -5.38 11.77
CA MET A 138 -17.81 -6.01 13.05
C MET A 138 -16.36 -6.48 13.13
N GLY A 139 -15.87 -6.61 14.36
CA GLY A 139 -14.58 -7.23 14.64
C GLY A 139 -14.64 -8.10 15.89
N VAL A 140 -13.67 -9.00 16.00
CA VAL A 140 -13.46 -9.85 17.18
C VAL A 140 -12.18 -9.41 17.87
N LEU A 141 -12.25 -9.26 19.18
CA LEU A 141 -11.13 -8.91 20.04
C LEU A 141 -10.60 -10.15 20.76
N ASN A 142 -9.29 -10.27 20.93
CA ASN A 142 -8.73 -11.22 21.90
C ASN A 142 -8.97 -10.73 23.35
N ARG A 143 -8.74 -11.59 24.35
CA ARG A 143 -8.99 -11.22 25.77
C ARG A 143 -8.31 -9.91 26.21
N ARG A 144 -7.08 -9.68 25.76
CA ARG A 144 -6.33 -8.43 26.03
C ARG A 144 -6.99 -7.22 25.38
N GLY A 145 -7.37 -7.35 24.10
CA GLY A 145 -8.10 -6.33 23.35
C GLY A 145 -9.43 -5.96 24.02
N ILE A 146 -10.18 -6.94 24.53
CA ILE A 146 -11.43 -6.70 25.28
C ILE A 146 -11.18 -5.84 26.52
N ALA A 147 -10.16 -6.18 27.32
CA ALA A 147 -9.84 -5.43 28.53
C ALA A 147 -9.47 -3.97 28.22
N LEU A 148 -8.63 -3.75 27.20
CA LEU A 148 -8.19 -2.43 26.80
C LEU A 148 -9.33 -1.61 26.16
N ALA A 149 -10.13 -2.22 25.29
CA ALA A 149 -11.31 -1.59 24.69
C ALA A 149 -12.29 -1.09 25.78
N ARG A 150 -12.57 -1.92 26.80
CA ARG A 150 -13.43 -1.50 27.91
C ARG A 150 -12.82 -0.37 28.73
N SER A 151 -11.51 -0.37 28.98
CA SER A 151 -10.86 0.71 29.73
C SER A 151 -10.91 2.08 29.03
N ILE A 152 -11.11 2.08 27.69
CA ILE A 152 -11.27 3.31 26.88
C ILE A 152 -12.74 3.56 26.52
N GLY A 153 -13.66 2.90 27.22
CA GLY A 153 -15.11 3.09 27.13
C GLY A 153 -15.75 2.50 25.88
N VAL A 154 -15.14 1.51 25.23
CA VAL A 154 -15.75 0.77 24.11
C VAL A 154 -16.55 -0.41 24.64
N GLU A 155 -17.79 -0.55 24.19
CA GLU A 155 -18.65 -1.68 24.53
C GLU A 155 -18.29 -2.90 23.68
N VAL A 156 -18.14 -4.05 24.34
CA VAL A 156 -17.77 -5.33 23.71
C VAL A 156 -18.64 -6.43 24.29
N THR A 157 -19.24 -7.25 23.42
CA THR A 157 -20.12 -8.36 23.83
C THR A 157 -19.37 -9.41 24.67
N GLY A 158 -20.11 -10.30 25.33
CA GLY A 158 -19.51 -11.44 26.04
C GLY A 158 -18.74 -12.40 25.12
N SER A 159 -19.12 -12.45 23.84
CA SER A 159 -18.41 -13.18 22.77
C SER A 159 -17.23 -12.40 22.16
N GLY A 160 -16.87 -11.24 22.71
CA GLY A 160 -15.74 -10.43 22.24
C GLY A 160 -15.95 -9.68 20.95
N LEU A 161 -17.20 -9.52 20.52
CA LEU A 161 -17.56 -8.80 19.31
C LEU A 161 -17.73 -7.31 19.60
N VAL A 162 -17.24 -6.50 18.67
CA VAL A 162 -17.46 -5.06 18.61
C VAL A 162 -18.07 -4.73 17.24
N ARG A 163 -19.09 -3.86 17.19
CA ARG A 163 -19.88 -3.61 15.97
C ARG A 163 -20.15 -2.13 15.76
N GLU A 164 -20.35 -1.76 14.49
CA GLU A 164 -20.84 -0.45 14.07
C GLU A 164 -20.12 0.72 14.76
N SER A 165 -20.84 1.57 15.50
CA SER A 165 -20.29 2.75 16.16
C SER A 165 -19.18 2.43 17.16
N GLU A 166 -19.27 1.32 17.87
CA GLU A 166 -18.24 0.90 18.83
C GLU A 166 -16.99 0.40 18.12
N LEU A 167 -17.14 -0.23 16.95
CA LEU A 167 -16.01 -0.62 16.11
C LEU A 167 -15.32 0.63 15.57
N VAL A 168 -16.07 1.57 14.99
CA VAL A 168 -15.53 2.84 14.48
C VAL A 168 -14.79 3.62 15.58
N LYS A 169 -15.36 3.67 16.79
CA LYS A 169 -14.75 4.30 17.96
C LYS A 169 -13.42 3.64 18.35
N LEU A 170 -13.38 2.31 18.34
CA LEU A 170 -12.16 1.56 18.66
C LEU A 170 -11.09 1.73 17.58
N GLU A 171 -11.45 1.59 16.31
CA GLU A 171 -10.54 1.76 15.18
C GLU A 171 -9.92 3.15 15.16
N SER A 172 -10.72 4.19 15.43
CA SER A 172 -10.23 5.56 15.56
C SER A 172 -9.11 5.64 16.61
N LYS A 173 -9.29 5.07 17.80
CA LYS A 173 -8.28 5.07 18.86
C LYS A 173 -7.04 4.21 18.55
N ILE A 174 -7.22 3.08 17.87
CA ILE A 174 -6.13 2.19 17.47
C ILE A 174 -5.25 2.88 16.40
N THR A 175 -5.88 3.58 15.46
CA THR A 175 -5.24 4.10 14.25
C THR A 175 -4.83 5.57 14.33
N GLU A 176 -5.31 6.32 15.33
CA GLU A 176 -5.05 7.77 15.52
C GLU A 176 -3.57 8.13 15.45
N SER A 177 -2.70 7.29 16.02
CA SER A 177 -1.25 7.50 16.07
C SER A 177 -0.46 6.68 15.05
N PHE A 178 -1.11 6.17 14.00
CA PHE A 178 -0.40 5.43 12.96
C PHE A 178 0.64 6.33 12.28
N ASP A 179 1.92 5.96 12.42
CA ASP A 179 3.01 6.54 11.65
C ASP A 179 3.23 5.75 10.36
N PRO A 180 2.84 6.31 9.19
CA PRO A 180 3.03 5.63 7.92
C PRO A 180 4.50 5.66 7.46
N SER A 181 5.41 6.38 8.14
CA SER A 181 6.75 6.66 7.61
C SER A 181 7.55 5.41 7.26
N GLY A 182 7.42 4.33 8.05
CA GLY A 182 8.05 3.03 7.81
C GLY A 182 7.41 2.20 6.69
N TRP A 183 6.23 2.59 6.23
CA TRP A 183 5.40 1.83 5.28
C TRP A 183 5.23 2.52 3.92
N MET A 184 5.44 3.83 3.86
CA MET A 184 5.26 4.63 2.65
C MET A 184 6.23 4.25 1.52
N GLU A 185 7.44 3.80 1.83
CA GLU A 185 8.36 3.28 0.81
C GLU A 185 7.85 1.93 0.29
N MET A 186 7.48 1.00 1.18
CA MET A 186 6.88 -0.28 0.80
C MET A 186 5.59 -0.10 -0.02
N ALA A 187 4.80 0.93 0.25
CA ALA A 187 3.62 1.27 -0.54
C ALA A 187 3.98 1.66 -1.98
N GLN A 188 5.08 2.40 -2.17
CA GLN A 188 5.58 2.75 -3.48
C GLN A 188 6.22 1.55 -4.19
N GLU A 189 6.97 0.71 -3.47
CA GLU A 189 7.49 -0.56 -4.00
C GLU A 189 6.35 -1.47 -4.45
N TYR A 190 5.28 -1.55 -3.67
CA TYR A 190 4.08 -2.29 -4.04
C TYR A 190 3.45 -1.75 -5.34
N CYS A 191 3.36 -0.43 -5.52
CA CYS A 191 2.93 0.17 -6.79
C CYS A 191 3.84 -0.25 -7.95
N LEU A 192 5.16 -0.14 -7.77
CA LEU A 192 6.17 -0.49 -8.79
C LEU A 192 6.12 -1.98 -9.17
N GLU A 193 5.91 -2.88 -8.20
CA GLU A 193 5.74 -4.32 -8.42
C GLU A 193 4.53 -4.63 -9.32
N LYS A 194 3.49 -3.77 -9.28
CA LYS A 194 2.32 -3.88 -10.16
C LYS A 194 2.48 -3.11 -11.48
N GLY A 195 3.68 -2.59 -11.76
CA GLY A 195 3.98 -1.80 -12.95
C GLY A 195 3.45 -0.37 -12.91
N VAL A 196 2.95 0.11 -11.76
CA VAL A 196 2.51 1.49 -11.58
C VAL A 196 3.73 2.34 -11.24
N THR A 197 4.12 3.20 -12.18
CA THR A 197 5.35 4.01 -12.10
C THR A 197 5.07 5.49 -11.79
N ALA A 198 3.81 5.88 -11.87
CA ALA A 198 3.35 7.20 -11.45
C ALA A 198 1.96 7.14 -10.82
N VAL A 199 1.72 8.00 -9.84
CA VAL A 199 0.41 8.14 -9.18
C VAL A 199 0.03 9.61 -9.01
N CYS A 200 -1.27 9.88 -9.08
CA CYS A 200 -1.88 11.06 -8.49
C CYS A 200 -2.33 10.69 -7.06
N ASP A 201 -1.53 11.05 -6.06
CA ASP A 201 -1.81 10.73 -4.65
C ASP A 201 -2.81 11.73 -4.07
N ILE A 202 -3.98 11.23 -3.69
CA ILE A 202 -5.08 11.99 -3.13
C ILE A 202 -5.00 11.90 -1.60
N GLY A 203 -4.70 13.00 -0.92
CA GLY A 203 -4.47 12.94 0.52
C GLY A 203 -4.47 14.26 1.26
N GLN A 204 -4.14 14.21 2.54
CA GLN A 204 -4.00 15.40 3.38
C GLN A 204 -2.61 16.05 3.18
N PRO A 205 -2.44 17.36 3.45
CA PRO A 205 -1.15 18.04 3.32
C PRO A 205 0.02 17.36 4.05
N ALA A 206 -0.24 16.67 5.16
CA ALA A 206 0.77 15.89 5.89
C ALA A 206 1.47 14.81 5.03
N ASN A 207 0.83 14.31 3.97
CA ASN A 207 1.48 13.38 3.03
C ASN A 207 2.61 14.08 2.24
N VAL A 208 2.44 15.37 1.90
CA VAL A 208 3.47 16.16 1.20
C VAL A 208 4.70 16.32 2.07
N GLU A 209 4.52 16.58 3.37
CA GLU A 209 5.62 16.70 4.32
C GLU A 209 6.49 15.44 4.34
N TYR A 210 5.87 14.26 4.26
CA TYR A 210 6.62 12.99 4.10
C TYR A 210 7.47 13.00 2.83
N TYR A 211 6.87 13.30 1.67
CA TYR A 211 7.58 13.30 0.38
C TYR A 211 8.71 14.33 0.33
N LEU A 212 8.56 15.48 0.99
CA LEU A 212 9.60 16.50 1.09
C LEU A 212 10.78 16.03 1.94
N ARG A 213 10.51 15.27 3.01
CA ARG A 213 11.54 14.73 3.89
C ARG A 213 12.26 13.52 3.28
N LYS A 214 11.52 12.69 2.54
CA LYS A 214 12.02 11.48 1.88
C LYS A 214 11.45 11.43 0.46
N PRO A 215 12.23 11.88 -0.54
CA PRO A 215 11.80 11.92 -1.93
C PRO A 215 11.24 10.57 -2.39
N PRO A 216 10.10 10.55 -3.12
CA PRO A 216 9.50 9.33 -3.65
C PRO A 216 10.45 8.53 -4.57
N ILE A 217 10.30 7.20 -4.56
CA ILE A 217 11.00 6.28 -5.48
C ILE A 217 10.22 6.07 -6.79
N MET A 218 9.00 6.61 -6.87
CA MET A 218 8.18 6.66 -8.08
C MET A 218 7.65 8.07 -8.30
N ARG A 219 7.11 8.38 -9.48
CA ARG A 219 6.57 9.72 -9.73
C ARG A 219 5.27 9.91 -8.93
N VAL A 220 5.27 10.86 -8.01
CA VAL A 220 4.06 11.24 -7.26
C VAL A 220 3.66 12.66 -7.65
N VAL A 221 2.44 12.80 -8.15
CA VAL A 221 1.76 14.09 -8.24
C VAL A 221 0.79 14.14 -7.07
N PHE A 222 0.95 15.09 -6.16
CA PHE A 222 0.08 15.19 -5.00
C PHE A 222 -1.15 16.06 -5.33
N SER A 223 -2.34 15.51 -5.06
CA SER A 223 -3.60 16.23 -5.11
C SER A 223 -4.20 16.31 -3.69
N PRO A 224 -4.29 17.51 -3.11
CA PRO A 224 -4.83 17.69 -1.77
C PRO A 224 -6.34 17.44 -1.71
N ILE A 225 -6.77 16.58 -0.81
CA ILE A 225 -8.15 16.55 -0.32
C ILE A 225 -8.37 17.80 0.52
N GLY A 226 -9.38 18.61 0.18
CA GLY A 226 -9.81 19.74 1.01
C GLY A 226 -9.05 21.06 0.81
N LEU A 227 -8.16 21.19 -0.18
CA LEU A 227 -7.67 22.52 -0.60
C LEU A 227 -8.71 23.20 -1.50
N THR A 228 -9.81 23.63 -0.88
CA THR A 228 -10.87 24.35 -1.59
C THR A 228 -11.29 25.58 -0.79
N ARG A 229 -10.77 26.75 -1.17
CA ARG A 229 -11.65 27.91 -1.37
C ARG A 229 -12.31 27.90 -2.76
N ARG A 230 -11.93 26.96 -3.64
CA ARG A 230 -12.61 26.64 -4.91
C ARG A 230 -12.47 25.14 -5.21
N GLY A 231 -13.60 24.42 -5.10
CA GLY A 231 -13.78 22.96 -5.09
C GLY A 231 -13.02 22.11 -6.13
N TRP A 232 -12.85 20.82 -5.82
CA TRP A 232 -13.24 19.74 -6.73
C TRP A 232 -14.59 19.20 -6.23
N ARG A 233 -15.68 19.45 -6.98
CA ARG A 233 -16.98 18.82 -6.73
C ARG A 233 -17.01 17.49 -7.49
N THR A 234 -16.94 16.38 -6.79
CA THR A 234 -17.28 15.06 -7.31
C THR A 234 -18.58 14.62 -6.63
N GLY A 235 -19.74 14.94 -7.22
CA GLY A 235 -21.03 14.40 -6.78
C GLY A 235 -22.16 15.39 -6.46
N GLU A 236 -22.44 16.35 -7.34
CA GLU A 236 -23.81 16.83 -7.60
C GLU A 236 -24.15 16.54 -9.06
#